data_AF-A0A2M6XZT8-F1
#
_entry.id   AF-A0A2M6XZT8-F1
#
_cell.length_a   1.000
_cell.length_b   1.000
_cell.length_c   1.000
_cell.angle_alpha   90.00
_cell.angle_beta   90.00
_cell.angle_gamma   90.00
#
_symmetry.space_group_name_H-M   'P 1'
#
loop_
_entity.id
_entity.type
_entity.pdbx_description
1 polymer ?
#
loop_
_entity_poly.entity_id
_entity_poly.type
_entity_poly.pdbx_seq_one_letter_code
_entity_poly.pdbx_strand_id
1 'polypeptide(L)'
;RDKNKASLALLMEALKDYDKETRIKAVTAIGTYGTKDAIPALDHALKDYDEEVRFKALRAVDKIRKDIEELKKQQLEALKEKNAARTLKVQQQ
;
A
#
# COMPACT_ATOMS: atom_id res chain seq x y z
N ARG A 1 2.12 -13.51 8.38
CA ARG A 1 3.04 -12.35 8.50
C ARG A 1 2.24 -11.23 9.16
N ASP A 2 2.51 -10.94 10.43
CA ASP A 2 1.76 -9.93 11.19
C ASP A 2 2.02 -8.54 10.63
N LYS A 3 1.01 -8.00 9.92
CA LYS A 3 1.00 -6.63 9.40
C LYS A 3 0.53 -5.67 10.49
N ASN A 4 1.28 -5.57 11.58
CA ASN A 4 0.92 -4.69 12.69
C ASN A 4 1.74 -3.40 12.66
N LYS A 5 1.22 -2.32 13.26
CA LYS A 5 1.88 -1.00 13.33
C LYS A 5 3.31 -1.07 13.91
N ALA A 6 3.54 -1.98 14.87
CA ALA A 6 4.87 -2.26 15.42
C ALA A 6 5.85 -2.80 14.37
N SER A 7 5.38 -3.62 13.42
CA SER A 7 6.21 -4.10 12.30
C SER A 7 6.59 -2.97 11.34
N LEU A 8 5.70 -2.00 11.11
CA LEU A 8 6.00 -0.86 10.25
C LEU A 8 7.08 0.05 10.86
N ALA A 9 7.02 0.28 12.17
CA ALA A 9 8.04 1.06 12.89
C ALA A 9 9.44 0.41 12.79
N LEU A 10 9.53 -0.92 12.98
CA LEU A 10 10.80 -1.64 12.82
C LEU A 10 11.34 -1.55 11.39
N LEU A 11 10.46 -1.65 10.39
CA LEU A 11 10.86 -1.50 8.99
C LEU A 11 11.34 -0.08 8.67
N MET A 12 10.76 0.95 9.29
CA MET A 12 11.22 2.33 9.15
C MET A 12 12.63 2.54 9.73
N GLU A 13 12.96 1.90 10.84
CA GLU A 13 14.33 1.93 11.36
C GLU A 13 15.31 1.21 10.44
N ALA A 14 14.91 0.08 9.83
CA ALA A 14 15.73 -0.64 8.86
C ALA A 14 16.01 0.16 7.57
N LEU A 15 15.23 1.20 7.26
CA LEU A 15 15.55 2.14 6.17
C LEU A 15 16.77 3.02 6.45
N LYS A 16 17.26 3.07 7.69
CA LYS A 16 18.44 3.85 8.07
C LYS A 16 19.72 3.00 8.14
N ASP A 17 19.63 1.71 7.80
CA ASP A 17 20.76 0.80 7.87
C ASP A 17 21.84 1.20 6.85
N TYR A 18 23.11 1.00 7.23
CA TYR A 18 24.25 1.28 6.36
C TYR A 18 24.28 0.33 5.15
N ASP A 19 23.85 -0.91 5.35
CA ASP A 19 23.80 -1.92 4.29
C ASP A 19 22.61 -1.66 3.34
N LYS A 20 22.94 -1.45 2.06
CA LYS A 20 21.99 -1.26 0.98
C LYS A 20 20.97 -2.41 0.91
N GLU A 21 21.42 -3.66 1.06
CA GLU A 21 20.54 -4.83 0.95
C GLU A 21 19.50 -4.87 2.06
N THR A 22 19.87 -4.45 3.27
CA THR A 22 18.95 -4.30 4.40
C THR A 22 17.89 -3.23 4.11
N ARG A 23 18.28 -2.08 3.56
CA ARG A 23 17.32 -1.04 3.15
C ARG A 23 16.39 -1.51 2.03
N ILE A 24 16.89 -2.24 1.03
CA ILE A 24 16.07 -2.83 -0.04
C ILE A 24 15.03 -3.81 0.53
N LYS A 25 15.43 -4.67 1.47
CA LYS A 25 14.51 -5.59 2.17
C LYS A 25 13.44 -4.82 2.94
N ALA A 26 13.81 -3.74 3.61
CA ALA A 26 12.88 -2.88 4.33
C ALA A 26 11.85 -2.25 3.39
N VAL A 27 12.28 -1.58 2.32
CA VAL A 27 11.40 -1.00 1.29
C VAL A 27 10.44 -2.03 0.71
N THR A 28 10.96 -3.23 0.39
CA THR A 28 10.16 -4.32 -0.17
C THR A 28 9.08 -4.77 0.82
N ALA A 29 9.44 -4.97 2.09
CA ALA A 29 8.51 -5.34 3.14
C ALA A 29 7.44 -4.26 3.37
N ILE A 30 7.82 -2.98 3.41
CA ILE A 30 6.91 -1.84 3.52
C ILE A 30 5.93 -1.81 2.35
N GLY A 31 6.41 -2.01 1.11
CA GLY A 31 5.54 -2.14 -0.06
C GLY A 31 4.55 -3.31 0.01
N THR A 32 4.93 -4.42 0.65
CA THR A 32 4.02 -5.56 0.87
C THR A 32 3.03 -5.36 2.02
N TYR A 33 3.30 -4.42 2.94
CA TYR A 33 2.34 -4.00 3.96
C TYR A 33 1.06 -3.53 3.27
N GLY A 34 1.20 -2.72 2.21
CA GLY A 34 0.17 -2.50 1.20
C GLY A 34 -0.90 -1.47 1.59
N THR A 35 -0.66 -0.70 2.65
CA THR A 35 -1.62 0.32 3.13
C THR A 35 -1.09 1.72 2.90
N LYS A 36 -1.99 2.71 2.81
CA LYS A 36 -1.63 4.12 2.76
C LYS A 36 -0.69 4.58 3.88
N ASP A 37 -0.75 3.95 5.06
CA ASP A 37 0.09 4.31 6.22
C ASP A 37 1.59 4.04 5.99
N ALA A 38 1.93 3.24 4.96
CA ALA A 38 3.30 2.96 4.55
C ALA A 38 3.90 4.05 3.66
N ILE A 39 3.07 4.95 3.09
CA ILE A 39 3.53 5.97 2.12
C ILE A 39 4.59 6.91 2.72
N PRO A 40 4.45 7.45 3.95
CA PRO A 40 5.49 8.32 4.51
C PRO A 40 6.86 7.64 4.64
N ALA A 41 6.90 6.33 4.90
CA ALA A 41 8.15 5.57 4.96
C ALA A 41 8.76 5.37 3.57
N LEU A 42 7.93 5.11 2.56
CA LEU A 42 8.39 5.01 1.18
C LEU A 42 8.87 6.36 0.62
N ASP A 43 8.24 7.48 1.02
CA ASP A 43 8.70 8.82 0.68
C ASP A 43 10.10 9.14 1.23
N HIS A 44 10.44 8.57 2.39
CA HIS A 44 11.81 8.64 2.90
C HIS A 44 12.77 7.84 2.02
N ALA A 45 12.42 6.61 1.66
CA ALA A 45 13.24 5.75 0.81
C ALA A 45 13.40 6.27 -0.63
N LEU A 46 12.47 7.09 -1.14
CA LEU A 46 12.61 7.80 -2.41
C LEU A 46 13.76 8.82 -2.42
N LYS A 47 14.26 9.21 -1.24
CA LYS A 47 15.39 10.13 -1.05
C LYS A 47 16.69 9.39 -0.70
N ASP A 48 16.71 8.05 -0.76
CA ASP A 48 17.90 7.26 -0.48
C ASP A 48 19.04 7.64 -1.43
N TYR A 49 20.29 7.54 -0.96
CA TYR A 49 21.47 7.83 -1.76
C TYR A 49 21.67 6.78 -2.86
N ASP A 50 21.24 5.54 -2.62
CA ASP A 50 21.35 4.44 -3.56
C ASP A 50 20.19 4.43 -4.56
N GLU A 51 20.51 4.31 -5.85
CA GLU A 51 19.52 4.34 -6.94
C GLU A 51 18.57 3.15 -6.89
N GLU A 52 19.06 1.96 -6.54
CA GLU A 52 18.24 0.76 -6.49
C GLU A 52 17.19 0.90 -5.38
N VAL A 53 17.58 1.43 -4.22
CA VAL A 53 16.64 1.69 -3.12
C VAL A 53 15.54 2.66 -3.57
N ARG A 54 15.89 3.77 -4.23
CA ARG A 54 14.90 4.73 -4.78
C ARG A 54 13.96 4.07 -5.78
N PHE A 55 14.49 3.25 -6.69
CA PHE A 55 13.69 2.53 -7.68
C PHE A 55 12.70 1.55 -7.03
N LYS A 56 13.14 0.80 -6.01
CA LYS A 56 12.25 -0.11 -5.26
C LYS A 56 11.17 0.67 -4.52
N ALA A 57 11.50 1.83 -3.95
CA ALA A 57 10.55 2.68 -3.25
C ALA A 57 9.45 3.19 -4.19
N LEU A 58 9.84 3.67 -5.38
CA LEU A 58 8.89 4.11 -6.41
C LEU A 58 7.93 2.97 -6.81
N ARG A 59 8.47 1.77 -7.05
CA ARG A 59 7.65 0.59 -7.37
C ARG A 59 6.68 0.22 -6.25
N ALA A 60 7.10 0.36 -4.99
CA ALA A 60 6.25 0.10 -3.83
C ALA A 60 5.09 1.11 -3.74
N VAL A 61 5.37 2.40 -3.94
CA VAL A 61 4.34 3.46 -3.97
C VAL A 61 3.32 3.21 -5.09
N ASP A 62 3.81 2.92 -6.30
CA ASP A 62 2.95 2.63 -7.45
C ASP A 62 2.04 1.42 -7.22
N LYS A 63 2.56 0.38 -6.57
CA LYS A 63 1.77 -0.80 -6.19
C LYS A 63 0.65 -0.43 -5.22
N ILE A 64 0.98 0.27 -4.12
CA ILE A 64 -0.02 0.69 -3.13
C ILE A 64 -1.11 1.54 -3.78
N ARG A 65 -0.74 2.48 -4.66
CA ARG A 65 -1.70 3.29 -5.41
C ARG A 65 -2.63 2.42 -6.25
N LYS A 66 -2.11 1.48 -7.03
CA LYS A 66 -2.91 0.58 -7.87
C LYS A 66 -3.86 -0.27 -7.04
N ASP A 67 -3.39 -0.82 -5.92
CA ASP A 67 -4.22 -1.64 -5.02
C ASP A 67 -5.39 -0.82 -4.44
N ILE A 68 -5.14 0.45 -4.06
CA ILE A 68 -6.18 1.38 -3.58
C ILE A 68 -7.18 1.72 -4.69
N GLU A 69 -6.72 2.00 -5.91
CA GLU A 69 -7.61 2.34 -7.03
C GLU A 69 -8.48 1.15 -7.44
N GLU A 70 -7.93 -0.07 -7.41
CA GLU A 70 -8.70 -1.29 -7.68
C GLU A 70 -9.76 -1.53 -6.61
N LEU A 71 -9.41 -1.35 -5.32
CA LEU A 71 -10.36 -1.44 -4.23
C LEU A 71 -11.52 -0.42 -4.38
N LYS A 72 -11.22 0.82 -4.78
CA LYS A 72 -12.25 1.84 -5.01
C LYS A 72 -13.22 1.43 -6.12
N LYS A 73 -12.72 0.87 -7.22
CA LYS A 73 -13.56 0.39 -8.33
C LYS A 73 -14.51 -0.72 -7.87
N GLN A 74 -13.99 -1.70 -7.14
CA GLN A 74 -14.79 -2.79 -6.60
C GLN A 74 -15.89 -2.30 -5.66
N GLN A 75 -15.58 -1.32 -4.81
CA GLN A 75 -16.57 -0.70 -3.93
C GLN A 75 -17.65 0.07 -4.69
N LEU A 76 -17.27 0.77 -5.76
CA LEU A 76 -18.23 1.51 -6.60
C LEU A 76 -19.21 0.55 -7.29
N GLU A 77 -18.72 -0.54 -7.89
CA GLU A 77 -19.58 -1.53 -8.53
C GLU A 77 -20.50 -2.22 -7.52
N ALA A 78 -19.97 -2.63 -6.35
CA ALA A 78 -20.78 -3.22 -5.28
C ALA A 78 -21.89 -2.27 -4.79
N LEU A 79 -21.64 -0.96 -4.77
CA LEU A 79 -22.66 0.03 -4.40
C LEU A 79 -23.76 0.15 -5.46
N LYS A 80 -23.39 0.13 -6.75
CA LYS A 80 -24.35 0.14 -7.87
C LYS A 80 -25.26 -1.09 -7.83
N GLU A 81 -24.69 -2.28 -7.65
CA GLU A 81 -25.43 -3.54 -7.55
C GLU A 81 -26.42 -3.53 -6.37
N LYS A 82 -25.98 -3.07 -5.20
CA LYS A 82 -26.83 -2.97 -4.00
C LYS A 82 -27.99 -1.98 -4.19
N ASN A 83 -27.77 -0.87 -4.90
CA ASN A 83 -28.82 0.10 -5.19
C ASN A 83 -29.83 -0.45 -6.20
N ALA A 84 -29.38 -1.12 -7.26
CA ALA A 84 -30.27 -1.78 -8.22
C ALA A 84 -31.15 -2.86 -7.55
N ALA A 85 -30.56 -3.67 -6.66
CA ALA A 85 -31.29 -4.69 -5.89
C ALA A 85 -32.33 -4.10 -4.93
N ARG A 86 -32.09 -2.91 -4.38
CA ARG A 86 -33.08 -2.19 -3.55
C ARG A 86 -34.26 -1.70 -4.38
N THR A 87 -34.02 -1.12 -5.55
CA THR A 87 -35.07 -0.61 -6.44
C THR A 87 -36.04 -1.72 -6.87
N LEU A 88 -35.54 -2.91 -7.22
CA LEU A 88 -36.37 -4.05 -7.61
C LEU A 88 -37.25 -4.57 -6.46
N LYS A 89 -36.75 -4.56 -5.22
CA LYS A 89 -37.51 -5.02 -4.04
C LYS A 89 -38.63 -4.07 -3.65
N VAL A 90 -38.48 -2.76 -3.88
CA VAL A 90 -39.54 -1.77 -3.60
C VAL A 90 -40.69 -1.86 -4.60
N GLN A 91 -40.44 -2.32 -5.83
CA GLN A 91 -41.48 -2.49 -6.85
C GLN A 91 -42.28 -3.80 -6.71
N GLN A 92 -41.81 -4.73 -5.87
CA GLN A 92 -42.42 -6.05 -5.65
C GLN A 92 -43.12 -6.17 -4.28
N GLN A 93 -43.25 -5.05 -3.55
CA GLN A 93 -43.99 -4.91 -2.28
C GLN A 93 -45.10 -3.89 -2.46
#